data_AF-A0AAU7AZR5-F1
#
_entry.id   AF-A0AAU7AZR5-F1
#
_cell.length_a   1.000
_cell.length_b   1.000
_cell.length_c   1.000
_cell.angle_alpha   90.00
_cell.angle_beta   90.00
_cell.angle_gamma   90.00
#
_symmetry.space_group_name_H-M   'P 1'
#
loop_
_entity.id
_entity.type
_entity.pdbx_description
1 polymer ?
#
loop_
_entity_poly.entity_id
_entity_poly.type
_entity_poly.pdbx_seq_one_letter_code
_entity_poly.pdbx_strand_id
1 'polypeptide(L)'
;MRRARLLVVLCFALAAALPVAPARADGDPASDILLAQDAYYPYAPLSVAKELQVALDGMLKAAKAKRFEVKVALIAAPVDLGAVPQLFTDPQRYADLLTSEISFNTKPRVLVVLPAGLGGNNLGDNAATALDGIAPEEAAGSDGLARAAMLAVGRLAAANGTPIPIPAVARDKGRATGDRDKGGGTSPLIVFGVPVLLVALIAGGAAIAGRRAENEDGETEVGETTGGETEVGETAGGETEVSETAGSEIDGDSGDPDVAGGSDSDDAPSSGSGEAVVTRLPATTADPAPESPVEPPSDPPAAQ
;
A
#
# COMPACT_ATOMS: atom_id res chain seq x y z
N MET A 1 23.79 32.50 38.20
CA MET A 1 22.51 32.03 37.58
C MET A 1 22.43 32.25 36.06
N ARG A 2 22.90 33.36 35.48
CA ARG A 2 22.82 33.62 34.02
C ARG A 2 23.60 32.61 33.14
N ARG A 3 24.78 32.14 33.59
CA ARG A 3 25.60 31.14 32.86
C ARG A 3 24.99 29.74 32.80
N ALA A 4 24.27 29.33 33.86
CA ALA A 4 23.59 28.05 33.91
C ALA A 4 22.38 28.00 32.94
N ARG A 5 21.65 29.11 32.82
CA ARG A 5 20.54 29.24 31.86
C ARG A 5 21.03 29.18 30.40
N LEU A 6 22.20 29.75 30.12
CA LEU A 6 22.77 29.75 28.76
C LEU A 6 23.19 28.34 28.31
N LEU A 7 23.76 27.54 29.21
CA LEU A 7 24.15 26.15 28.92
C LEU A 7 22.94 25.25 28.66
N VAL A 8 21.85 25.42 29.41
CA VAL A 8 20.62 24.64 29.20
C VAL A 8 19.99 24.91 27.83
N VAL A 9 19.95 26.18 27.41
CA VAL A 9 19.43 26.58 26.09
C VAL A 9 20.30 26.02 24.96
N LEU A 10 21.63 26.05 25.11
CA LEU A 10 22.56 25.51 24.10
C LEU A 10 22.42 23.99 23.93
N CYS A 11 22.27 23.24 25.02
CA CYS A 11 22.06 21.80 24.97
C CYS A 11 20.73 21.42 24.30
N PHE A 12 19.65 22.17 24.55
CA PHE A 12 18.35 21.93 23.90
C PHE A 12 18.40 22.25 22.41
N ALA A 13 19.08 23.34 22.00
CA ALA A 13 19.25 23.69 20.60
C ALA A 13 20.10 22.66 19.83
N LEU A 14 21.11 22.07 20.47
CA LEU A 14 21.94 21.03 19.87
C LEU A 14 21.19 19.69 19.74
N ALA A 15 20.31 19.37 20.69
CA ALA A 15 19.46 18.18 20.62
C ALA A 15 18.38 18.29 19.54
N ALA A 16 17.86 19.50 19.27
CA ALA A 16 16.87 19.75 18.21
C ALA A 16 17.46 19.74 16.79
N ALA A 17 18.78 19.83 16.65
CA ALA A 17 19.48 19.81 15.36
C ALA A 17 19.89 18.40 14.90
N LEU A 18 19.63 17.37 15.71
CA LEU A 18 19.88 15.98 15.32
C LEU A 18 18.87 15.55 14.26
N PRO A 19 19.30 15.01 13.10
CA PRO A 19 18.37 14.48 12.11
C PRO A 19 17.59 13.34 12.77
N VAL A 20 16.27 13.51 12.89
CA VAL A 20 15.37 12.42 13.27
C VAL A 20 15.47 11.40 12.15
N ALA A 21 16.16 10.29 12.40
CA ALA A 21 16.16 9.17 11.48
C ALA A 21 14.68 8.80 11.24
N PRO A 22 14.23 8.72 9.97
CA PRO A 22 12.85 8.33 9.71
C PRO A 22 12.66 6.96 10.33
N ALA A 23 11.81 6.88 11.36
CA ALA A 23 11.35 5.61 11.88
C ALA A 23 10.67 4.92 10.69
N ARG A 24 11.34 3.93 10.11
CA ARG A 24 10.71 3.05 9.15
C ARG A 24 9.69 2.26 9.96
N ALA A 25 8.43 2.71 9.92
CA ALA A 25 7.33 1.85 10.31
C ALA A 25 7.55 0.53 9.57
N ASP A 26 7.56 -0.56 10.33
CA ASP A 26 7.61 -1.91 9.76
C ASP A 26 6.41 -1.98 8.80
N GLY A 27 6.67 -2.02 7.50
CA GLY A 27 5.61 -1.93 6.51
C GLY A 27 4.78 -3.18 6.64
N ASP A 28 3.51 -3.04 7.08
CA ASP A 28 2.61 -4.18 7.18
C ASP A 28 2.55 -4.87 5.80
N PRO A 29 2.77 -6.20 5.74
CA PRO A 29 2.77 -6.92 4.48
C PRO A 29 1.37 -6.83 3.85
N ALA A 30 1.32 -6.98 2.52
CA ALA A 30 0.07 -6.91 1.77
C ALA A 30 -1.00 -7.91 2.28
N SER A 31 -0.60 -9.03 2.90
CA SER A 31 -1.52 -10.02 3.47
C SER A 31 -2.45 -9.45 4.53
N ASP A 32 -1.97 -8.57 5.41
CA ASP A 32 -2.79 -8.00 6.49
C ASP A 32 -3.90 -7.10 5.95
N ILE A 33 -3.58 -6.32 4.91
CA ILE A 33 -4.52 -5.40 4.27
C ILE A 33 -5.51 -6.16 3.39
N LEU A 34 -5.05 -7.15 2.62
CA LEU A 34 -5.88 -7.88 1.65
C LEU A 34 -6.89 -8.84 2.30
N LEU A 35 -6.82 -9.07 3.61
CA LEU A 35 -7.89 -9.76 4.34
C LEU A 35 -9.16 -8.90 4.42
N ALA A 36 -9.00 -7.59 4.61
CA ALA A 36 -10.11 -6.66 4.76
C ALA A 36 -10.43 -5.89 3.47
N GLN A 37 -9.45 -5.70 2.59
CA GLN A 37 -9.55 -4.86 1.39
C GLN A 37 -9.29 -5.68 0.11
N ASP A 38 -9.70 -5.13 -1.02
CA ASP A 38 -9.48 -5.75 -2.33
C ASP A 38 -8.21 -5.21 -3.03
N ALA A 39 -7.62 -4.12 -2.52
CA ALA A 39 -6.37 -3.54 -3.02
C ALA A 39 -5.39 -3.20 -1.90
N TYR A 40 -4.11 -3.46 -2.13
CA TYR A 40 -2.98 -2.93 -1.36
C TYR A 40 -2.19 -1.95 -2.23
N TYR A 41 -1.85 -0.79 -1.65
CA TYR A 41 -1.13 0.30 -2.31
C TYR A 41 0.24 0.51 -1.64
N PRO A 42 1.30 0.78 -2.41
CA PRO A 42 2.66 0.91 -1.88
C PRO A 42 2.82 2.16 -1.00
N TYR A 43 3.66 2.04 0.03
CA TYR A 43 3.93 3.13 0.98
C TYR A 43 5.01 4.10 0.47
N ALA A 44 5.97 3.62 -0.31
CA ALA A 44 7.13 4.39 -0.77
C ALA A 44 7.64 3.86 -2.14
N PRO A 45 8.39 4.65 -2.94
CA PRO A 45 8.82 6.04 -2.69
C PRO A 45 7.74 7.09 -3.00
N LEU A 46 6.65 6.73 -3.69
CA LEU A 46 5.48 7.59 -3.92
C LEU A 46 4.22 6.73 -3.89
N SER A 47 3.18 7.18 -3.21
CA SER A 47 1.87 6.52 -3.27
C SER A 47 1.21 6.76 -4.64
N VAL A 48 0.33 5.84 -5.02
CA VAL A 48 -0.48 5.95 -6.25
C VAL A 48 -1.32 7.22 -6.22
N ALA A 49 -1.42 7.95 -7.34
CA ALA A 49 -2.27 9.12 -7.46
C ALA A 49 -3.73 8.81 -7.08
N LYS A 50 -4.40 9.74 -6.39
CA LYS A 50 -5.74 9.48 -5.82
C LYS A 50 -6.77 9.07 -6.88
N GLU A 51 -6.69 9.65 -8.06
CA GLU A 51 -7.57 9.34 -9.20
C GLU A 51 -7.41 7.88 -9.65
N LEU A 52 -6.18 7.36 -9.66
CA LEU A 52 -5.89 5.97 -10.01
C LEU A 52 -6.34 5.00 -8.91
N GLN A 53 -6.19 5.37 -7.63
CA GLN A 53 -6.74 4.57 -6.52
C GLN A 53 -8.26 4.44 -6.65
N VAL A 54 -8.97 5.56 -6.82
CA VAL A 54 -10.43 5.57 -6.98
C VAL A 54 -10.87 4.74 -8.19
N ALA A 55 -10.15 4.85 -9.31
CA ALA A 55 -10.43 4.07 -10.51
C ALA A 55 -10.24 2.56 -10.29
N LEU A 56 -9.13 2.16 -9.65
CA LEU A 56 -8.84 0.75 -9.35
C LEU A 56 -9.87 0.20 -8.34
N ASP A 57 -10.13 0.90 -7.23
CA ASP A 57 -11.11 0.49 -6.22
C ASP A 57 -12.51 0.32 -6.83
N GLY A 58 -12.92 1.28 -7.67
CA GLY A 58 -14.20 1.20 -8.39
C GLY A 58 -14.28 0.01 -9.33
N MET A 59 -13.18 -0.30 -10.04
CA MET A 59 -13.08 -1.44 -10.93
C MET A 59 -13.16 -2.77 -10.17
N LEU A 60 -12.47 -2.90 -9.02
CA LEU A 60 -12.50 -4.10 -8.17
C LEU A 60 -13.88 -4.31 -7.56
N LYS A 61 -14.53 -3.24 -7.10
CA LYS A 61 -15.92 -3.28 -6.63
C LYS A 61 -16.87 -3.77 -7.73
N ALA A 62 -16.70 -3.30 -8.97
CA ALA A 62 -17.49 -3.77 -10.11
C ALA A 62 -17.20 -5.25 -10.45
N ALA A 63 -15.95 -5.68 -10.32
CA ALA A 63 -15.54 -7.08 -10.50
C ALA A 63 -16.25 -8.00 -9.50
N LYS A 64 -16.17 -7.65 -8.21
CA LYS A 64 -16.81 -8.36 -7.11
C LYS A 64 -18.32 -8.45 -7.28
N ALA A 65 -18.98 -7.35 -7.68
CA ALA A 65 -20.42 -7.34 -7.97
C ALA A 65 -20.81 -8.32 -9.08
N LYS A 66 -19.90 -8.61 -10.03
CA LYS A 66 -20.09 -9.61 -11.08
C LYS A 66 -19.50 -10.98 -10.75
N ARG A 67 -19.20 -11.26 -9.47
CA ARG A 67 -18.64 -12.54 -8.99
C ARG A 67 -17.23 -12.86 -9.52
N PHE A 68 -16.52 -11.84 -10.01
CA PHE A 68 -15.09 -11.92 -10.33
C PHE A 68 -14.30 -11.21 -9.22
N GLU A 69 -14.31 -11.78 -8.03
CA GLU A 69 -13.59 -11.22 -6.88
C GLU A 69 -12.08 -11.49 -7.02
N VAL A 70 -11.30 -10.41 -7.13
CA VAL A 70 -9.85 -10.44 -7.24
C VAL A 70 -9.23 -9.45 -6.27
N LYS A 71 -8.19 -9.89 -5.58
CA LYS A 71 -7.38 -9.10 -4.66
C LYS A 71 -6.11 -8.67 -5.37
N VAL A 72 -5.75 -7.39 -5.25
CA VAL A 72 -4.64 -6.79 -5.99
C VAL A 72 -3.59 -6.23 -5.04
N ALA A 73 -2.35 -6.68 -5.17
CA ALA A 73 -1.21 -6.10 -4.47
C ALA A 73 -0.33 -5.30 -5.43
N LEU A 74 -0.20 -3.99 -5.19
CA LEU A 74 0.76 -3.13 -5.88
C LEU A 74 2.00 -2.98 -5.01
N ILE A 75 3.15 -3.45 -5.51
CA ILE A 75 4.39 -3.54 -4.76
C ILE A 75 5.44 -2.69 -5.50
N ALA A 76 5.81 -1.54 -4.95
CA ALA A 76 6.71 -0.59 -5.62
C ALA A 76 8.16 -0.69 -5.15
N ALA A 77 8.38 -1.15 -3.92
CA ALA A 77 9.69 -1.26 -3.32
C ALA A 77 9.82 -2.53 -2.44
N PRO A 78 11.05 -3.00 -2.16
CA PRO A 78 11.27 -4.16 -1.28
C PRO A 78 10.65 -4.03 0.11
N VAL A 79 10.49 -2.80 0.61
CA VAL A 79 9.87 -2.53 1.92
C VAL A 79 8.37 -2.86 1.95
N ASP A 80 7.69 -2.85 0.80
CA ASP A 80 6.27 -3.21 0.72
C ASP A 80 6.03 -4.73 0.92
N LEU A 81 7.09 -5.55 0.85
CA LEU A 81 7.02 -7.00 1.09
C LEU A 81 7.19 -7.37 2.57
N GLY A 82 7.43 -6.41 3.47
CA GLY A 82 7.68 -6.68 4.89
C GLY A 82 8.89 -7.62 5.08
N ALA A 83 8.65 -8.79 5.67
CA ALA A 83 9.69 -9.75 6.06
C ALA A 83 10.31 -10.57 4.89
N VAL A 84 9.82 -10.43 3.66
CA VAL A 84 10.30 -11.21 2.49
C VAL A 84 10.81 -10.35 1.31
N PRO A 85 11.68 -9.34 1.55
CA PRO A 85 12.13 -8.42 0.51
C PRO A 85 12.88 -9.11 -0.66
N GLN A 86 13.44 -10.30 -0.43
CA GLN A 86 14.10 -11.12 -1.46
C GLN A 86 13.17 -11.54 -2.61
N LEU A 87 11.84 -11.47 -2.44
CA LEU A 87 10.87 -11.80 -3.49
C LEU A 87 10.52 -10.63 -4.41
N PHE A 88 11.14 -9.44 -4.23
CA PHE A 88 10.84 -8.24 -5.02
C PHE A 88 11.16 -8.37 -6.53
N THR A 89 11.87 -9.41 -6.96
CA THR A 89 12.13 -9.66 -8.38
C THR A 89 11.37 -10.87 -8.93
N ASP A 90 10.54 -11.50 -8.11
CA ASP A 90 9.83 -12.74 -8.43
C ASP A 90 8.33 -12.58 -8.11
N PRO A 91 7.56 -11.92 -9.00
CA PRO A 91 6.17 -11.59 -8.74
C PRO A 91 5.29 -12.83 -8.57
N GLN A 92 5.59 -13.95 -9.26
CA GLN A 92 4.81 -15.17 -9.14
C GLN A 92 5.05 -15.85 -7.79
N ARG A 93 6.30 -15.98 -7.35
CA ARG A 93 6.60 -16.57 -6.05
C ARG A 93 6.04 -15.76 -4.89
N TYR A 94 6.01 -14.43 -5.01
CA TYR A 94 5.34 -13.60 -4.02
C TYR A 94 3.81 -13.79 -4.06
N ALA A 95 3.20 -13.92 -5.24
CA ALA A 95 1.78 -14.23 -5.36
C ALA A 95 1.40 -15.57 -4.71
N ASP A 96 2.24 -16.60 -4.82
CA ASP A 96 2.01 -17.89 -4.19
C ASP A 96 2.06 -17.80 -2.66
N LEU A 97 3.06 -17.10 -2.12
CA LEU A 97 3.16 -16.82 -0.68
C LEU A 97 1.92 -16.06 -0.20
N LEU A 98 1.62 -14.92 -0.82
CA LEU A 98 0.51 -14.05 -0.46
C LEU A 98 -0.81 -14.81 -0.48
N THR A 99 -1.04 -15.63 -1.52
CA THR A 99 -2.23 -16.48 -1.61
C THR A 99 -2.30 -17.46 -0.45
N SER A 100 -1.19 -18.12 -0.10
CA SER A 100 -1.16 -19.07 1.02
C SER A 100 -1.47 -18.41 2.37
N GLU A 101 -1.03 -17.16 2.57
CA GLU A 101 -1.26 -16.41 3.81
C GLU A 101 -2.72 -15.97 3.98
N ILE A 102 -3.42 -15.68 2.89
CA ILE A 102 -4.80 -15.19 2.94
C ILE A 102 -5.85 -16.28 2.63
N SER A 103 -5.43 -17.51 2.35
CA SER A 103 -6.30 -18.66 2.05
C SER A 103 -6.73 -19.41 3.31
N PHE A 104 -7.49 -18.77 4.20
CA PHE A 104 -7.99 -19.44 5.41
C PHE A 104 -9.12 -20.43 5.10
N ASN A 105 -10.21 -19.94 4.51
CA ASN A 105 -11.42 -20.73 4.21
C ASN A 105 -11.81 -20.68 2.72
N THR A 106 -11.11 -19.87 1.93
CA THR A 106 -11.38 -19.68 0.50
C THR A 106 -10.07 -19.66 -0.26
N LYS A 107 -10.15 -19.83 -1.58
CA LYS A 107 -9.01 -19.68 -2.50
C LYS A 107 -9.22 -18.38 -3.28
N PRO A 108 -8.82 -17.22 -2.74
CA PRO A 108 -9.04 -15.95 -3.42
C PRO A 108 -8.23 -15.89 -4.70
N ARG A 109 -8.75 -15.13 -5.68
CA ARG A 109 -7.97 -14.73 -6.84
C ARG A 109 -7.04 -13.62 -6.41
N VAL A 110 -5.74 -13.82 -6.60
CA VAL A 110 -4.71 -12.85 -6.20
C VAL A 110 -3.94 -12.44 -7.43
N LEU A 111 -3.83 -11.13 -7.64
CA LEU A 111 -2.98 -10.51 -8.63
C LEU A 111 -1.94 -9.66 -7.92
N VAL A 112 -0.68 -9.86 -8.26
CA VAL A 112 0.44 -9.10 -7.73
C VAL A 112 1.11 -8.36 -8.90
N VAL A 113 1.41 -7.08 -8.69
CA VAL A 113 2.06 -6.21 -9.67
C VAL A 113 3.33 -5.60 -9.06
N LEU A 114 4.49 -6.01 -9.59
CA LEU A 114 5.82 -5.50 -9.23
C LEU A 114 6.46 -4.83 -10.45
N PRO A 115 7.50 -3.99 -10.29
CA PRO A 115 8.26 -3.48 -11.44
C PRO A 115 8.79 -4.59 -12.36
N ALA A 116 9.19 -5.74 -11.78
CA ALA A 116 9.67 -6.89 -12.53
C ALA A 116 8.58 -7.63 -13.35
N GLY A 117 7.30 -7.34 -13.11
CA GLY A 117 6.19 -7.95 -13.87
C GLY A 117 4.97 -8.28 -13.02
N LEU A 118 4.13 -9.16 -13.56
CA LEU A 118 2.88 -9.60 -12.95
C LEU A 118 2.99 -11.05 -12.50
N GLY A 119 2.36 -11.37 -11.38
CA GLY A 119 2.21 -12.73 -10.87
C GLY A 119 0.82 -12.90 -10.29
N GLY A 120 0.34 -14.13 -10.18
CA GLY A 120 -0.98 -14.34 -9.60
C GLY A 120 -1.37 -15.78 -9.37
N ASN A 121 -2.44 -15.95 -8.61
CA ASN A 121 -2.99 -17.24 -8.25
C ASN A 121 -4.51 -17.25 -8.37
N ASN A 122 -5.09 -18.42 -8.69
CA ASN A 122 -6.51 -18.61 -8.95
C ASN A 122 -7.11 -17.64 -10.01
N LEU A 123 -6.30 -17.17 -10.97
CA LEU A 123 -6.73 -16.18 -11.97
C LEU A 123 -7.56 -16.77 -13.14
N GLY A 124 -7.70 -18.10 -13.19
CA GLY A 124 -8.42 -18.84 -14.23
C GLY A 124 -7.48 -19.37 -15.33
N ASP A 125 -7.96 -20.33 -16.11
CA ASP A 125 -7.13 -21.12 -17.04
C ASP A 125 -6.48 -20.27 -18.16
N ASN A 126 -7.13 -19.16 -18.53
CA ASN A 126 -6.66 -18.25 -19.58
C ASN A 126 -5.83 -17.08 -19.05
N ALA A 127 -5.40 -17.11 -17.78
CA ALA A 127 -4.71 -15.99 -17.15
C ALA A 127 -3.41 -15.60 -17.85
N ALA A 128 -2.58 -16.58 -18.22
CA ALA A 128 -1.31 -16.33 -18.91
C ALA A 128 -1.52 -15.54 -20.21
N THR A 129 -2.47 -15.99 -21.06
CA THR A 129 -2.83 -15.30 -22.31
C THR A 129 -3.44 -13.93 -22.05
N ALA A 130 -4.26 -13.77 -21.02
CA ALA A 130 -4.89 -12.49 -20.70
C ALA A 130 -3.89 -11.44 -20.22
N LEU A 131 -2.84 -11.87 -19.52
CA LEU A 131 -1.78 -11.01 -18.99
C LEU A 131 -0.65 -10.77 -20.00
N ASP A 132 -0.63 -11.47 -21.12
CA ASP A 132 0.39 -11.33 -22.14
C ASP A 132 0.52 -9.87 -22.64
N GLY A 133 1.77 -9.42 -22.74
CA GLY A 133 2.13 -8.07 -23.16
C GLY A 133 1.75 -6.95 -22.18
N ILE A 134 1.27 -7.26 -20.96
CA ILE A 134 1.13 -6.26 -19.91
C ILE A 134 2.44 -6.19 -19.13
N ALA A 135 3.04 -5.02 -19.08
CA ALA A 135 4.19 -4.73 -18.24
C ALA A 135 3.96 -3.39 -17.52
N PRO A 136 4.31 -3.28 -16.22
CA PRO A 136 4.26 -2.00 -15.55
C PRO A 136 5.26 -1.01 -16.13
N GLU A 137 4.85 0.25 -16.20
CA GLU A 137 5.69 1.32 -16.70
C GLU A 137 6.61 1.81 -15.58
N GLU A 138 7.86 1.35 -15.55
CA GLU A 138 8.83 1.71 -14.51
C GLU A 138 8.99 3.23 -14.34
N ALA A 139 9.03 3.98 -15.46
CA ALA A 139 9.17 5.43 -15.47
C ALA A 139 8.00 6.16 -14.78
N ALA A 140 6.83 5.52 -14.69
CA ALA A 140 5.65 6.04 -14.01
C ALA A 140 5.55 5.61 -12.53
N GLY A 141 6.50 4.81 -12.03
CA GLY A 141 6.52 4.33 -10.65
C GLY A 141 5.20 3.65 -10.25
N SER A 142 4.70 3.98 -9.06
CA SER A 142 3.48 3.38 -8.49
C SER A 142 2.23 3.59 -9.35
N ASP A 143 2.14 4.71 -10.08
CA ASP A 143 1.04 4.95 -11.01
C ASP A 143 1.09 3.97 -12.20
N GLY A 144 2.30 3.65 -12.66
CA GLY A 144 2.53 2.62 -13.68
C GLY A 144 2.05 1.24 -13.23
N LEU A 145 2.28 0.88 -11.96
CA LEU A 145 1.76 -0.36 -11.35
C LEU A 145 0.23 -0.36 -11.33
N ALA A 146 -0.41 0.73 -10.89
CA ALA A 146 -1.86 0.83 -10.83
C ALA A 146 -2.53 0.73 -12.22
N ARG A 147 -1.94 1.36 -13.24
CA ARG A 147 -2.43 1.24 -14.63
C ARG A 147 -2.29 -0.19 -15.16
N ALA A 148 -1.15 -0.83 -14.91
CA ALA A 148 -0.95 -2.24 -15.28
C ALA A 148 -1.95 -3.16 -14.59
N ALA A 149 -2.24 -2.92 -13.31
CA ALA A 149 -3.26 -3.67 -12.56
C ALA A 149 -4.66 -3.52 -13.16
N MET A 150 -5.10 -2.30 -13.50
CA MET A 150 -6.40 -2.08 -14.14
C MET A 150 -6.51 -2.78 -15.50
N LEU A 151 -5.45 -2.75 -16.31
CA LEU A 151 -5.39 -3.49 -17.58
C LEU A 151 -5.49 -5.00 -17.34
N ALA A 152 -4.72 -5.52 -16.39
CA ALA A 152 -4.71 -6.93 -16.02
C ALA A 152 -6.07 -7.41 -15.52
N VAL A 153 -6.69 -6.71 -14.56
CA VAL A 153 -8.02 -7.05 -14.03
C VAL A 153 -9.06 -7.06 -15.15
N GLY A 154 -9.06 -6.06 -16.03
CA GLY A 154 -10.03 -5.99 -17.14
C GLY A 154 -9.89 -7.15 -18.12
N ARG A 155 -8.65 -7.50 -18.49
CA ARG A 155 -8.39 -8.63 -19.41
C ARG A 155 -8.67 -9.98 -18.75
N LEU A 156 -8.27 -10.17 -17.50
CA LEU A 156 -8.56 -11.37 -16.72
C LEU A 156 -10.07 -11.58 -16.58
N ALA A 157 -10.81 -10.54 -16.22
CA ALA A 157 -12.26 -10.62 -16.07
C ALA A 157 -12.94 -10.96 -17.40
N ALA A 158 -12.51 -10.34 -18.51
CA ALA A 158 -12.99 -10.68 -19.85
C ALA A 158 -12.67 -12.14 -20.24
N ALA A 159 -11.45 -12.62 -19.95
CA ALA A 159 -11.04 -14.00 -20.21
C ALA A 159 -11.79 -15.04 -19.36
N ASN A 160 -12.36 -14.61 -18.23
CA ASN A 160 -13.24 -15.41 -17.37
C ASN A 160 -14.74 -15.15 -17.65
N GLY A 161 -15.08 -14.62 -18.83
CA GLY A 161 -16.48 -14.41 -19.26
C GLY A 161 -17.22 -13.25 -18.59
N THR A 162 -16.52 -12.43 -17.82
CA THR A 162 -17.09 -11.33 -17.03
C THR A 162 -16.44 -9.99 -17.41
N PRO A 163 -16.71 -9.43 -18.60
CA PRO A 163 -16.03 -8.22 -19.04
C PRO A 163 -16.31 -7.03 -18.09
N ILE A 164 -15.23 -6.36 -17.68
CA ILE A 164 -15.25 -5.14 -16.87
C ILE A 164 -14.62 -4.02 -17.69
N PRO A 165 -15.30 -2.86 -17.83
CA PRO A 165 -14.73 -1.71 -18.52
C PRO A 165 -13.41 -1.28 -17.87
N ILE A 166 -12.37 -1.16 -18.69
CA ILE A 166 -11.09 -0.60 -18.26
C ILE A 166 -11.22 0.93 -18.26
N PRO A 167 -10.99 1.63 -17.13
CA PRO A 167 -11.03 3.08 -17.06
C PRO A 167 -10.08 3.75 -18.06
N ALA A 168 -10.47 4.91 -18.61
CA ALA A 168 -9.63 5.65 -19.55
C ALA A 168 -8.26 6.03 -18.96
N VAL A 169 -8.23 6.38 -17.67
CA VAL A 169 -7.02 6.71 -16.91
C VAL A 169 -5.98 5.58 -16.89
N ALA A 170 -6.39 4.33 -17.14
CA ALA A 170 -5.49 3.19 -17.25
C ALA A 170 -4.79 3.10 -18.61
N ARG A 171 -5.34 3.75 -19.64
CA ARG A 171 -4.84 3.74 -21.03
C ARG A 171 -3.98 4.96 -21.36
N ASP A 172 -4.14 6.02 -20.59
CA ASP A 172 -3.33 7.22 -20.71
C ASP A 172 -1.92 6.93 -20.19
N LYS A 173 -0.98 6.74 -21.12
CA LYS A 173 0.46 6.54 -20.83
C LYS A 173 1.16 7.79 -20.29
N GLY A 174 0.40 8.81 -19.85
CA GLY A 174 0.93 10.11 -19.46
C GLY A 174 1.71 10.78 -20.59
N ARG A 175 1.07 11.67 -21.35
CA ARG A 175 1.83 12.80 -21.89
C ARG A 175 2.39 13.52 -20.67
N ALA A 176 3.71 13.55 -20.50
CA ALA A 176 4.37 14.25 -19.40
C ALA A 176 3.65 15.58 -19.15
N THR A 177 2.98 15.70 -18.01
CA THR A 177 2.23 16.89 -17.62
C THR A 177 3.24 17.98 -17.28
N GLY A 178 3.76 18.60 -18.33
CA GLY A 178 4.51 19.86 -18.28
C GLY A 178 3.62 21.08 -18.04
N ASP A 179 2.30 20.90 -17.89
CA ASP A 179 1.39 21.93 -17.41
C ASP A 179 1.04 21.66 -15.95
N ARG A 180 1.87 22.20 -15.06
CA ARG A 180 1.46 22.51 -13.69
C ARG A 180 0.73 23.84 -13.72
N ASP A 181 -0.57 23.81 -14.02
CA ASP A 181 -1.44 24.89 -13.61
C ASP A 181 -1.61 24.84 -12.09
N LYS A 182 -0.93 25.78 -11.42
CA LYS A 182 -1.32 26.46 -10.18
C LYS A 182 -2.25 25.67 -9.23
N GLY A 183 -1.71 24.70 -8.51
CA GLY A 183 -2.30 24.16 -7.29
C GLY A 183 -1.26 24.18 -6.18
N GLY A 184 -1.51 24.94 -5.12
CA GLY A 184 -0.55 25.31 -4.08
C GLY A 184 0.16 24.13 -3.40
N GLY A 185 1.33 23.76 -3.91
CA GLY A 185 2.29 22.92 -3.22
C GLY A 185 3.07 23.76 -2.22
N THR A 186 2.75 23.62 -0.93
CA THR A 186 3.59 24.06 0.18
C THR A 186 4.97 23.49 -0.01
N SER A 187 5.90 24.34 -0.45
CA SER A 187 7.30 23.95 -0.64
C SER A 187 7.84 23.42 0.69
N PRO A 188 8.71 22.38 0.71
CA PRO A 188 9.36 21.94 1.95
C PRO A 188 10.15 23.08 2.63
N LEU A 189 10.53 24.13 1.90
CA LEU A 189 11.05 25.37 2.46
C LEU A 189 10.05 26.16 3.33
N ILE A 190 8.74 26.03 3.13
CA ILE A 190 7.71 26.67 3.96
C ILE A 190 7.47 25.84 5.22
N VAL A 191 7.41 24.51 5.09
CA VAL A 191 7.19 23.61 6.24
C VAL A 191 8.39 23.60 7.20
N PHE A 192 9.62 23.68 6.68
CA PHE A 192 10.83 23.74 7.51
C PHE A 192 11.40 25.15 7.73
N GLY A 193 11.11 26.13 6.87
CA GLY A 193 11.65 27.49 7.00
C GLY A 193 10.87 28.39 7.97
N VAL A 194 9.54 28.21 8.07
CA VAL A 194 8.71 28.99 8.99
C VAL A 194 9.05 28.73 10.47
N PRO A 195 9.26 27.48 10.93
CA PRO A 195 9.68 27.23 12.31
C PRO A 195 11.06 27.82 12.64
N VAL A 196 12.03 27.73 11.72
CA VAL A 196 13.39 28.26 11.93
C VAL A 196 13.41 29.79 11.98
N LEU A 197 12.64 30.46 11.12
CA LEU A 197 12.50 31.92 11.15
C LEU A 197 11.81 32.40 12.43
N LEU A 198 10.77 31.68 12.91
CA LEU A 198 10.08 32.00 14.16
C LEU A 198 11.00 31.88 15.37
N VAL A 199 11.80 30.80 15.45
CA VAL A 199 12.79 30.62 16.52
C VAL A 199 13.86 31.71 16.47
N ALA A 200 14.35 32.08 15.28
CA ALA A 200 15.32 33.16 15.11
C ALA A 200 14.76 34.54 15.52
N LEU A 201 13.50 34.83 15.22
CA LEU A 201 12.84 36.08 15.63
C LEU A 201 12.58 36.15 17.14
N ILE A 202 12.17 35.04 17.77
CA ILE A 202 11.99 34.98 19.22
C ILE A 202 13.33 35.14 19.96
N ALA A 203 14.39 34.48 19.47
CA ALA A 203 15.73 34.64 20.03
C ALA A 203 16.31 36.05 19.81
N GLY A 204 16.07 36.65 18.64
CA GLY A 204 16.49 38.02 18.32
C GLY A 204 15.73 39.09 19.13
N GLY A 205 14.42 38.91 19.33
CA GLY A 205 13.58 39.81 20.12
C GLY A 205 13.97 39.85 21.61
N ALA A 206 14.27 38.70 22.20
CA ALA A 206 14.73 38.62 23.59
C ALA A 206 16.10 39.29 23.81
N ALA A 207 17.00 39.26 22.81
CA ALA A 207 18.31 39.92 22.89
C ALA A 207 18.21 41.45 22.79
N ILE A 208 17.21 41.99 22.08
CA ILE A 208 16.99 43.43 21.93
C ILE A 208 16.21 44.00 23.13
N ALA A 209 15.20 43.29 23.63
CA ALA A 209 14.46 43.70 24.84
C ALA A 209 15.35 43.72 26.09
N GLY A 210 16.31 42.78 26.20
CA GLY A 210 17.27 42.75 27.30
C GLY A 210 18.27 43.91 27.33
N ARG A 211 18.41 44.67 26.24
CA ARG A 211 19.24 45.90 26.19
C ARG A 211 18.48 47.17 26.50
N ARG A 212 17.14 47.12 26.59
CA ARG A 212 16.28 48.29 26.83
C ARG A 212 15.83 48.45 28.27
N ALA A 213 16.14 47.48 29.15
CA ALA A 213 15.72 47.47 30.54
C ALA A 213 16.78 47.97 31.53
N GLU A 214 17.78 48.75 31.07
CA GLU A 214 18.79 49.36 31.96
C GLU A 214 18.65 50.88 32.12
N ASN A 215 17.60 51.49 31.55
CA ASN A 215 17.30 52.91 31.78
C ASN A 215 15.81 53.08 32.04
N GLU A 216 15.38 53.05 33.31
CA GLU A 216 14.22 53.80 33.83
C GLU A 216 14.10 53.53 35.34
N ASP A 217 14.91 54.25 36.10
CA ASP A 217 14.63 54.56 37.50
C ASP A 217 13.57 55.68 37.52
N GLY A 218 12.45 55.46 38.20
CA GLY A 218 11.38 56.45 38.28
C GLY A 218 10.23 56.00 39.17
N GLU A 219 10.32 56.40 40.44
CA GLU A 219 9.35 56.25 41.52
C GLU A 219 7.96 56.77 41.13
N THR A 220 6.87 56.10 41.51
CA THR A 220 5.85 56.64 42.45
C THR A 220 4.61 55.75 42.60
N GLU A 221 4.18 55.72 43.87
CA GLU A 221 2.82 55.78 44.38
C GLU A 221 1.94 54.53 44.58
N VAL A 222 1.42 54.57 45.80
CA VAL A 222 0.51 53.71 46.53
C VAL A 222 -0.91 53.90 46.01
N GLY A 223 -1.63 52.80 45.82
CA GLY A 223 -3.06 52.82 45.50
C GLY A 223 -3.72 51.52 45.94
N GLU A 224 -4.13 51.51 47.20
CA GLU A 224 -5.04 50.55 47.82
C GLU A 224 -6.44 50.64 47.18
N THR A 225 -6.99 49.56 46.62
CA THR A 225 -8.45 49.31 46.59
C THR A 225 -8.78 47.82 46.47
N THR A 226 -9.23 47.26 47.61
CA THR A 226 -10.49 46.53 47.82
C THR A 226 -11.23 45.89 46.63
N GLY A 227 -11.52 44.60 46.78
CA GLY A 227 -12.84 44.03 46.52
C GLY A 227 -13.11 43.46 45.12
N GLY A 228 -13.56 42.20 45.07
CA GLY A 228 -14.09 41.62 43.85
C GLY A 228 -14.07 40.10 43.83
N GLU A 229 -14.91 39.50 44.67
CA GLU A 229 -15.37 38.12 44.51
C GLU A 229 -16.01 37.96 43.13
N THR A 230 -15.65 36.94 42.35
CA THR A 230 -16.56 36.44 41.32
C THR A 230 -16.39 34.93 41.17
N GLU A 231 -17.46 34.31 41.62
CA GLU A 231 -17.96 32.97 41.42
C GLU A 231 -18.05 32.54 39.94
N VAL A 232 -18.47 31.28 39.78
CA VAL A 232 -19.12 30.65 38.60
C VAL A 232 -18.18 29.95 37.60
N GLY A 233 -18.38 28.63 37.47
CA GLY A 233 -17.95 27.90 36.29
C GLY A 233 -17.90 26.37 36.34
N GLU A 234 -18.62 25.72 37.26
CA GLU A 234 -18.85 24.28 37.24
C GLU A 234 -19.61 23.90 35.97
N THR A 235 -19.01 23.07 35.11
CA THR A 235 -19.70 22.43 33.98
C THR A 235 -19.75 20.94 34.22
N ALA A 236 -20.85 20.53 34.82
CA ALA A 236 -21.36 19.18 34.85
C ALA A 236 -22.03 18.81 33.50
N GLY A 237 -22.13 17.50 33.26
CA GLY A 237 -23.28 16.93 32.55
C GLY A 237 -23.12 16.76 31.04
N GLY A 238 -22.93 15.52 30.62
CA GLY A 238 -22.98 15.12 29.23
C GLY A 238 -23.06 13.60 29.07
N GLU A 239 -23.88 12.96 29.90
CA GLU A 239 -24.31 11.58 29.71
C GLU A 239 -25.18 11.55 28.45
N THR A 240 -24.81 10.73 27.47
CA THR A 240 -25.68 10.43 26.33
C THR A 240 -26.16 9.00 26.46
N GLU A 241 -27.42 8.90 26.86
CA GLU A 241 -28.21 7.69 26.92
C GLU A 241 -28.49 7.14 25.51
N VAL A 242 -28.36 5.82 25.40
CA VAL A 242 -29.38 4.88 24.92
C VAL A 242 -30.22 5.31 23.71
N SER A 243 -29.99 4.66 22.58
CA SER A 243 -31.07 4.39 21.62
C SER A 243 -31.18 2.87 21.41
N GLU A 244 -32.03 2.26 22.25
CA GLU A 244 -32.70 1.00 21.95
C GLU A 244 -33.51 1.19 20.67
N THR A 245 -33.18 0.44 19.62
CA THR A 245 -34.05 0.30 18.45
C THR A 245 -34.81 -1.00 18.58
N ALA A 246 -36.12 -0.82 18.64
CA ALA A 246 -37.17 -1.81 18.80
C ALA A 246 -37.07 -2.97 17.82
N GLY A 247 -37.55 -4.13 18.29
CA GLY A 247 -37.68 -5.35 17.52
C GLY A 247 -38.68 -5.26 16.38
N SER A 248 -38.48 -6.13 15.40
CA SER A 248 -39.57 -6.67 14.60
C SER A 248 -39.58 -8.19 14.82
N GLU A 249 -40.57 -8.63 15.58
CA GLU A 249 -41.10 -9.98 15.54
C GLU A 249 -41.45 -10.32 14.08
N ILE A 250 -40.90 -11.42 13.57
CA ILE A 250 -41.40 -12.08 12.37
C ILE A 250 -41.82 -13.48 12.81
N ASP A 251 -43.11 -13.58 13.12
CA ASP A 251 -43.83 -14.83 13.30
C ASP A 251 -44.13 -15.46 11.94
N GLY A 252 -43.88 -16.77 11.86
CA GLY A 252 -44.69 -17.73 11.13
C GLY A 252 -44.53 -17.81 9.62
N ASP A 253 -43.92 -18.89 9.14
CA ASP A 253 -44.69 -19.84 8.31
C ASP A 253 -44.03 -21.22 8.33
N SER A 254 -44.74 -22.15 8.96
CA SER A 254 -44.46 -23.57 9.02
C SER A 254 -45.13 -24.25 7.83
N GLY A 255 -44.33 -24.68 6.86
CA GLY A 255 -44.80 -25.40 5.68
C GLY A 255 -43.83 -26.50 5.25
N ASP A 256 -43.78 -27.59 6.01
CA ASP A 256 -43.55 -28.92 5.45
C ASP A 256 -44.89 -29.44 4.91
N PRO A 257 -44.92 -30.06 3.72
CA PRO A 257 -44.99 -31.51 3.75
C PRO A 257 -44.18 -32.24 2.65
N ASP A 258 -43.57 -33.34 3.08
CA ASP A 258 -43.56 -34.65 2.43
C ASP A 258 -43.56 -34.69 0.89
N VAL A 259 -42.38 -34.98 0.31
CA VAL A 259 -42.32 -35.78 -0.91
C VAL A 259 -41.38 -36.96 -0.70
N ALA A 260 -42.04 -38.09 -0.49
CA ALA A 260 -41.49 -39.43 -0.54
C ALA A 260 -40.98 -39.80 -1.95
N GLY A 261 -40.03 -40.73 -1.97
CA GLY A 261 -39.97 -41.75 -3.02
C GLY A 261 -38.88 -41.56 -4.06
N GLY A 262 -37.81 -42.34 -3.93
CA GLY A 262 -36.76 -42.43 -4.94
C GLY A 262 -35.59 -43.29 -4.49
N SER A 263 -35.89 -44.48 -3.98
CA SER A 263 -34.98 -45.63 -4.04
C SER A 263 -34.50 -45.83 -5.48
N ASP A 264 -33.20 -46.02 -5.68
CA ASP A 264 -32.70 -47.18 -6.41
C ASP A 264 -31.17 -47.26 -6.39
N SER A 265 -30.72 -48.42 -5.89
CA SER A 265 -29.57 -49.23 -6.31
C SER A 265 -28.14 -48.68 -6.21
N ASP A 266 -27.42 -49.25 -5.26
CA ASP A 266 -26.31 -50.20 -5.51
C ASP A 266 -25.28 -49.80 -6.59
N ASP A 267 -24.07 -49.46 -6.16
CA ASP A 267 -22.87 -50.21 -6.54
C ASP A 267 -21.62 -49.65 -5.83
N ALA A 268 -21.09 -50.46 -4.92
CA ALA A 268 -19.71 -50.40 -4.44
C ALA A 268 -18.92 -51.53 -5.13
N PRO A 269 -17.63 -51.75 -4.81
CA PRO A 269 -16.49 -50.95 -5.25
C PRO A 269 -15.54 -51.82 -6.10
N SER A 270 -15.02 -51.30 -7.22
CA SER A 270 -13.94 -51.98 -7.95
C SER A 270 -12.58 -51.58 -7.38
N SER A 271 -12.09 -52.43 -6.49
CA SER A 271 -10.67 -52.63 -6.17
C SER A 271 -9.82 -52.66 -7.44
N GLY A 272 -8.87 -51.74 -7.54
CA GLY A 272 -7.83 -51.69 -8.57
C GLY A 272 -6.47 -51.59 -7.91
N SER A 273 -6.06 -52.67 -7.24
CA SER A 273 -4.68 -52.94 -6.84
C SER A 273 -3.79 -53.04 -8.08
N GLY A 274 -3.08 -51.94 -8.40
CA GLY A 274 -1.99 -51.91 -9.37
C GLY A 274 -0.66 -51.87 -8.64
N GLU A 275 0.06 -52.98 -8.74
CA GLU A 275 1.37 -53.24 -8.16
C GLU A 275 2.44 -52.18 -8.46
N ALA A 276 3.35 -52.08 -7.50
CA ALA A 276 4.62 -51.40 -7.61
C ALA A 276 5.44 -51.88 -8.82
N VAL A 277 5.88 -50.94 -9.66
CA VAL A 277 7.12 -51.10 -10.42
C VAL A 277 8.10 -50.05 -9.93
N VAL A 278 8.85 -50.47 -8.92
CA VAL A 278 10.13 -49.89 -8.55
C VAL A 278 11.09 -50.17 -9.70
N THR A 279 11.52 -49.14 -10.42
CA THR A 279 12.76 -49.18 -11.20
C THR A 279 13.70 -48.13 -10.65
N ARG A 280 14.75 -48.61 -10.00
CA ARG A 280 15.90 -47.84 -9.53
C ARG A 280 16.81 -47.48 -10.72
N LEU A 281 17.28 -46.22 -10.70
CA LEU A 281 18.64 -45.71 -11.03
C LEU A 281 19.10 -45.75 -12.51
N PRO A 282 20.14 -44.97 -12.92
CA PRO A 282 20.89 -43.89 -12.25
C PRO A 282 21.14 -42.62 -13.11
N ALA A 283 21.89 -41.69 -12.52
CA ALA A 283 22.91 -40.83 -13.13
C ALA A 283 22.55 -39.39 -13.53
N THR A 284 23.07 -38.50 -12.69
CA THR A 284 23.68 -37.20 -13.00
C THR A 284 24.21 -37.10 -14.44
N THR A 285 23.79 -36.03 -15.14
CA THR A 285 24.48 -35.46 -16.30
C THR A 285 24.30 -33.95 -16.12
N ALA A 286 25.26 -33.30 -15.46
CA ALA A 286 26.35 -32.59 -16.13
C ALA A 286 25.82 -31.45 -17.01
N ASP A 287 25.86 -30.28 -16.38
CA ASP A 287 25.85 -28.92 -16.90
C ASP A 287 26.55 -28.78 -18.28
N PRO A 288 25.89 -28.29 -19.35
CA PRO A 288 26.59 -27.88 -20.55
C PRO A 288 27.31 -26.55 -20.30
N ALA A 289 28.64 -26.60 -20.34
CA ALA A 289 29.53 -25.44 -20.34
C ALA A 289 29.15 -24.44 -21.47
N PRO A 290 29.42 -23.13 -21.28
CA PRO A 290 29.11 -22.10 -22.26
C PRO A 290 29.90 -22.30 -23.57
N GLU A 291 29.18 -22.31 -24.69
CA GLU A 291 29.75 -22.28 -26.03
C GLU A 291 30.69 -21.08 -26.18
N SER A 292 31.90 -21.36 -26.64
CA SER A 292 32.91 -20.33 -26.93
C SER A 292 32.51 -19.53 -28.18
N PRO A 293 32.78 -18.22 -28.25
CA PRO A 293 32.47 -17.41 -29.42
C PRO A 293 33.23 -17.91 -30.65
N VAL A 294 32.50 -18.17 -31.73
CA VAL A 294 33.06 -18.44 -33.06
C VAL A 294 33.69 -17.14 -33.58
N GLU A 295 35.02 -17.09 -33.68
CA GLU A 295 35.73 -16.01 -34.37
C GLU A 295 35.37 -16.02 -35.87
N PRO A 296 35.04 -14.86 -36.47
CA PRO A 296 34.81 -14.77 -37.90
C PRO A 296 36.13 -14.96 -38.67
N PRO A 297 36.08 -15.56 -39.88
CA PRO A 297 37.26 -15.79 -40.71
C PRO A 297 37.92 -14.48 -41.12
N SER A 298 39.24 -14.39 -40.94
CA SER A 298 40.06 -13.26 -41.36
C SER A 298 40.12 -13.16 -42.89
N ASP A 299 39.86 -11.96 -43.43
CA ASP A 299 39.96 -11.67 -44.85
C ASP A 299 41.39 -11.90 -45.40
N PRO A 300 41.54 -12.42 -46.63
CA PRO A 300 42.86 -12.58 -47.24
C PRO A 300 43.48 -11.23 -47.62
N PRO A 301 44.82 -11.11 -47.57
CA PRO A 301 45.51 -9.86 -47.87
C PRO A 301 45.36 -9.46 -49.35
N ALA A 302 45.07 -8.18 -49.57
CA ALA A 302 45.02 -7.56 -50.89
C ALA A 302 46.40 -7.65 -51.57
N ALA A 303 46.42 -8.22 -52.78
CA ALA A 303 47.59 -8.24 -53.64
C ALA A 303 47.94 -6.82 -54.11
N GLN A 304 49.20 -6.43 -53.95
CA GLN A 304 49.85 -5.34 -54.67
C GLN A 304 50.96 -5.93 -55.55
#